data_AF-A0A954V9I2-F1
#
_entry.id   AF-A0A954V9I2-F1
#
_cell.length_a   1.000
_cell.length_b   1.000
_cell.length_c   1.000
_cell.angle_alpha   90.00
_cell.angle_beta   90.00
_cell.angle_gamma   90.00
#
_symmetry.space_group_name_H-M   'P 1'
#
loop_
_entity.id
_entity.type
_entity.pdbx_description
1 polymer ?
#
loop_
_entity_poly.entity_id
_entity_poly.type
_entity_poly.pdbx_seq_one_letter_code
_entity_poly.pdbx_strand_id
1 'polypeptide(L)'
;MVFISRCQNLEGAGNDTPFAGNVNYGGFYYVIPTETGDPSSDERYTANGGLRSYSSMTYHGFKSLVYAGLAKNDTRTKAALGWISTNYTLNDNPGQGTAGLFYYYNAFGKAIEASQLDHILAADAKHDWRTDLVEELAKRQGDDGAWVNSNRQWFENDKNLCTSFALLALTHCKAADEPSAK
;
A
#
# COMPACT_ATOMS: atom_id res chain seq x y z
N MET A 1 13.96 -13.92 -6.00
CA MET A 1 12.74 -13.11 -6.27
C MET A 1 13.13 -11.87 -7.07
N VAL A 2 13.16 -11.95 -8.40
CA VAL A 2 13.65 -10.86 -9.27
C VAL A 2 12.56 -9.82 -9.55
N PHE A 3 11.37 -10.27 -9.97
CA PHE A 3 10.27 -9.37 -10.36
C PHE A 3 9.89 -8.39 -9.24
N ILE A 4 9.55 -8.89 -8.04
CA ILE A 4 9.15 -8.03 -6.92
C ILE A 4 10.26 -7.05 -6.52
N SER A 5 11.53 -7.49 -6.52
CA SER A 5 12.65 -6.61 -6.18
C SER A 5 12.79 -5.46 -7.19
N ARG A 6 12.57 -5.72 -8.49
CA ARG A 6 12.54 -4.69 -9.54
C ARG A 6 11.35 -3.74 -9.49
N CYS A 7 10.35 -4.00 -8.66
CA CYS A 7 9.24 -3.07 -8.42
C CYS A 7 9.46 -2.19 -7.17
N GLN A 8 10.52 -2.41 -6.41
CA GLN A 8 10.85 -1.63 -5.22
C GLN A 8 11.85 -0.53 -5.56
N ASN A 9 11.57 0.72 -5.17
CA ASN A 9 12.53 1.82 -5.22
C ASN A 9 13.62 1.63 -4.15
N LEU A 10 14.52 0.68 -4.40
CA LEU A 10 15.61 0.32 -3.50
C LEU A 10 16.80 -0.23 -4.29
N GLU A 11 17.84 0.59 -4.44
CA GLU A 11 19.10 0.19 -5.06
C GLU A 11 19.86 -0.82 -4.17
N GLY A 12 20.64 -1.72 -4.78
CA GLY A 12 21.49 -2.68 -4.07
C GLY A 12 20.74 -3.84 -3.41
N ALA A 13 19.41 -3.90 -3.58
CA ALA A 13 18.55 -4.93 -2.99
C ALA A 13 17.79 -5.77 -4.05
N GLY A 14 18.38 -5.88 -5.25
CA GLY A 14 17.82 -6.70 -6.34
C GLY A 14 16.97 -5.94 -7.36
N ASN A 15 16.83 -4.62 -7.21
CA ASN A 15 16.43 -3.75 -8.32
C ASN A 15 17.67 -3.29 -9.08
N ASP A 16 17.86 -3.81 -10.28
CA ASP A 16 18.96 -3.52 -11.21
C ASP A 16 18.54 -2.59 -12.35
N THR A 17 17.35 -1.96 -12.24
CA THR A 17 16.85 -1.01 -13.24
C THR A 17 17.49 0.37 -13.03
N PRO A 18 17.61 1.21 -14.07
CA PRO A 18 18.22 2.54 -13.96
C PRO A 18 17.46 3.51 -13.05
N PHE A 19 16.24 3.17 -12.62
CA PHE A 19 15.39 4.02 -11.79
C PHE A 19 15.53 3.72 -10.28
N ALA A 20 16.14 2.59 -9.92
CA ALA A 20 16.18 2.09 -8.55
C ALA A 20 16.74 3.11 -7.54
N GLY A 21 17.80 3.82 -7.94
CA GLY A 21 18.50 4.80 -7.12
C GLY A 21 17.90 6.20 -7.11
N ASN A 22 16.94 6.51 -8.00
CA ASN A 22 16.45 7.89 -8.16
C ASN A 22 15.49 8.30 -7.02
N VAL A 23 14.56 7.42 -6.61
CA VAL A 23 13.70 7.68 -5.44
C VAL A 23 14.28 7.03 -4.18
N ASN A 24 14.66 5.76 -4.27
CA ASN A 24 15.43 5.02 -3.26
C ASN A 24 14.94 5.10 -1.79
N TYR A 25 13.63 5.23 -1.56
CA TYR A 25 13.03 5.28 -0.21
C TYR A 25 12.34 3.97 0.22
N GLY A 26 12.43 2.90 -0.57
CA GLY A 26 11.92 1.57 -0.21
C GLY A 26 10.47 1.27 -0.56
N GLY A 27 9.70 2.24 -1.03
CA GLY A 27 8.34 2.02 -1.52
C GLY A 27 8.30 1.31 -2.88
N PHE A 28 7.12 0.87 -3.32
CA PHE A 28 6.96 0.14 -4.58
C PHE A 28 6.17 0.93 -5.63
N TYR A 29 6.39 0.58 -6.89
CA TYR A 29 5.67 1.07 -8.06
C TYR A 29 5.11 -0.09 -8.89
N TYR A 30 4.15 0.21 -9.78
CA TYR A 30 3.35 -0.80 -10.48
C TYR A 30 4.09 -1.61 -11.54
N VAL A 31 5.01 -0.97 -12.26
CA VAL A 31 5.56 -1.48 -13.51
C VAL A 31 7.08 -1.58 -13.42
N ILE A 32 7.65 -2.72 -13.82
CA ILE A 32 9.09 -2.76 -14.09
C ILE A 32 9.31 -1.91 -15.34
N PRO A 33 10.12 -0.85 -15.28
CA PRO A 33 10.34 -0.01 -16.45
C PRO A 33 11.07 -0.82 -17.54
N THR A 34 10.29 -1.32 -18.50
CA THR A 34 10.78 -2.05 -19.68
C THR A 34 10.81 -1.18 -20.92
N GLU A 35 10.23 0.02 -20.87
CA GLU A 35 10.02 0.88 -22.03
C GLU A 35 10.67 2.25 -21.86
N THR A 36 11.30 2.70 -22.94
CA THR A 36 11.92 4.02 -23.16
C THR A 36 10.86 5.11 -23.33
N GLY A 37 9.91 5.22 -22.40
CA GLY A 37 8.99 6.35 -22.35
C GLY A 37 9.68 7.59 -21.82
N ASP A 38 9.30 8.78 -22.31
CA ASP A 38 9.81 10.06 -21.80
C ASP A 38 9.29 10.31 -20.37
N PRO A 39 10.16 10.25 -19.35
CA PRO A 39 9.78 10.46 -17.95
C PRO A 39 9.11 11.82 -17.69
N SER A 40 9.40 12.83 -18.51
CA SER A 40 8.95 14.21 -18.29
C SER A 40 7.47 14.43 -18.60
N SER A 41 6.83 13.50 -19.32
CA SER A 41 5.45 13.61 -19.79
C SER A 41 4.45 12.82 -18.94
N ASP A 42 4.94 12.11 -17.93
CA ASP A 42 4.20 11.05 -17.27
C ASP A 42 4.21 11.24 -15.76
N GLU A 43 3.01 11.34 -15.19
CA GLU A 43 2.79 11.56 -13.75
C GLU A 43 3.47 10.49 -12.88
N ARG A 44 3.78 9.32 -13.44
CA ARG A 44 4.47 8.23 -12.75
C ARG A 44 5.90 8.58 -12.36
N TYR A 45 6.50 9.63 -12.92
CA TYR A 45 7.86 10.03 -12.60
C TYR A 45 7.91 11.19 -11.63
N THR A 46 8.93 11.17 -10.78
CA THR A 46 9.29 12.28 -9.89
C THR A 46 10.19 13.27 -10.63
N ALA A 47 10.40 14.45 -10.04
CA ALA A 47 11.21 15.51 -10.66
C ALA A 47 12.67 15.10 -10.97
N ASN A 48 13.20 14.07 -10.29
CA ASN A 48 14.54 13.55 -10.53
C ASN A 48 14.58 12.38 -11.54
N GLY A 49 13.46 12.09 -12.21
CA GLY A 49 13.35 11.03 -13.21
C GLY A 49 13.17 9.63 -12.64
N GLY A 50 13.00 9.45 -11.32
CA GLY A 50 12.67 8.16 -10.71
C GLY A 50 11.17 7.86 -10.74
N LEU A 51 10.79 6.58 -10.76
CA LEU A 51 9.38 6.16 -10.68
C LEU A 51 8.82 6.41 -9.27
N ARG A 52 7.65 7.02 -9.18
CA ARG A 52 6.98 7.37 -7.92
C ARG A 52 6.46 6.12 -7.22
N SER A 53 6.90 5.91 -5.97
CA SER A 53 6.26 4.93 -5.08
C SER A 53 4.86 5.39 -4.68
N TYR A 54 3.96 4.45 -4.46
CA TYR A 54 2.64 4.78 -3.91
C TYR A 54 2.05 3.66 -3.05
N SER A 55 1.17 4.04 -2.13
CA SER A 55 0.81 3.19 -0.99
C SER A 55 0.24 1.85 -1.39
N SER A 56 -0.78 1.79 -2.25
CA SER A 56 -1.36 0.50 -2.64
C SER A 56 -0.32 -0.49 -3.21
N MET A 57 0.64 -0.02 -4.01
CA MET A 57 1.73 -0.88 -4.48
C MET A 57 2.74 -1.20 -3.39
N THR A 58 3.07 -0.26 -2.50
CA THR A 58 3.98 -0.55 -1.38
C THR A 58 3.41 -1.62 -0.46
N TYR A 59 2.11 -1.59 -0.14
CA TYR A 59 1.46 -2.64 0.65
C TYR A 59 1.42 -3.99 -0.09
N HIS A 60 1.14 -4.01 -1.40
CA HIS A 60 1.20 -5.24 -2.20
C HIS A 60 2.62 -5.82 -2.30
N GLY A 61 3.62 -4.96 -2.50
CA GLY A 61 5.03 -5.33 -2.50
C GLY A 61 5.43 -5.92 -1.16
N PHE A 62 5.15 -5.21 -0.06
CA PHE A 62 5.40 -5.68 1.30
C PHE A 62 4.74 -7.03 1.59
N LYS A 63 3.46 -7.18 1.25
CA LYS A 63 2.76 -8.47 1.38
C LYS A 63 3.45 -9.59 0.60
N SER A 64 3.95 -9.30 -0.60
CA SER A 64 4.69 -10.27 -1.40
C SER A 64 6.00 -10.68 -0.72
N LEU A 65 6.72 -9.74 -0.09
CA LEU A 65 7.92 -10.04 0.71
C LEU A 65 7.58 -10.96 1.89
N VAL A 66 6.49 -10.66 2.60
CA VAL A 66 6.00 -11.46 3.74
C VAL A 66 5.68 -12.89 3.30
N TYR A 67 4.92 -13.08 2.22
CA TYR A 67 4.58 -14.40 1.70
C TYR A 67 5.76 -15.16 1.11
N ALA A 68 6.78 -14.44 0.62
CA ALA A 68 8.05 -15.05 0.23
C ALA A 68 8.93 -15.46 1.42
N GLY A 69 8.46 -15.27 2.67
CA GLY A 69 9.15 -15.69 3.88
C GLY A 69 10.33 -14.82 4.28
N LEU A 70 10.42 -13.58 3.77
CA LEU A 70 11.51 -12.67 4.14
C LEU A 70 11.36 -12.24 5.59
N ALA A 71 12.47 -12.25 6.32
CA ALA A 71 12.50 -11.80 7.70
C ALA A 71 12.23 -10.30 7.80
N LYS A 72 11.72 -9.86 8.97
CA LYS A 72 11.48 -8.43 9.27
C LYS A 72 12.74 -7.57 9.17
N ASN A 73 13.93 -8.17 9.31
CA ASN A 73 15.21 -7.49 9.19
C ASN A 73 15.86 -7.58 7.80
N ASP A 74 15.24 -8.25 6.82
CA ASP A 74 15.66 -8.20 5.42
C ASP A 74 15.63 -6.74 4.94
N THR A 75 16.67 -6.33 4.19
CA THR A 75 16.83 -4.95 3.73
C THR A 75 15.60 -4.44 2.98
N ARG A 76 14.96 -5.27 2.15
CA ARG A 76 13.76 -4.90 1.38
C ARG A 76 12.55 -4.73 2.28
N THR A 77 12.36 -5.67 3.21
CA THR A 77 11.26 -5.63 4.18
C THR A 77 11.37 -4.40 5.08
N LYS A 78 12.56 -4.13 5.61
CA LYS A 78 12.85 -2.93 6.40
C LYS A 78 12.56 -1.64 5.63
N ALA A 79 13.00 -1.56 4.38
CA ALA A 79 12.79 -0.38 3.55
C ALA A 79 11.30 -0.15 3.25
N ALA A 80 10.55 -1.23 2.96
CA ALA A 80 9.10 -1.15 2.77
C ALA A 80 8.37 -0.65 4.03
N LEU A 81 8.73 -1.19 5.20
CA LEU A 81 8.18 -0.75 6.49
C LEU A 81 8.57 0.69 6.84
N GLY A 82 9.79 1.11 6.54
CA GLY A 82 10.21 2.51 6.71
C GLY A 82 9.42 3.46 5.82
N TRP A 83 9.15 3.07 4.58
CA TRP A 83 8.30 3.84 3.69
C TRP A 83 6.86 3.92 4.22
N ILE A 84 6.28 2.79 4.65
CA ILE A 84 4.95 2.72 5.26
C ILE A 84 4.87 3.63 6.50
N SER A 85 5.86 3.58 7.39
CA SER A 85 5.95 4.41 8.59
C SER A 85 5.92 5.91 8.25
N THR A 86 6.67 6.31 7.23
CA THR A 86 6.78 7.73 6.83
C THR A 86 5.53 8.24 6.10
N ASN A 87 4.81 7.34 5.43
CA ASN A 87 3.64 7.67 4.60
C ASN A 87 2.34 7.10 5.18
N TYR A 88 2.29 6.88 6.50
CA TYR A 88 1.10 6.32 7.13
C TYR A 88 -0.04 7.34 7.16
N THR A 89 -1.12 7.02 6.46
CA THR A 89 -2.36 7.82 6.40
C THR A 89 -3.46 6.94 5.80
N LEU A 90 -4.69 7.19 6.19
CA LEU A 90 -5.87 6.59 5.56
C LEU A 90 -6.75 7.65 4.87
N ASN A 91 -6.35 8.92 4.90
CA ASN A 91 -7.10 10.01 4.28
C ASN A 91 -7.03 9.97 2.74
N ASP A 92 -5.91 9.46 2.23
CA ASP A 92 -5.56 9.34 0.82
C ASP A 92 -4.75 8.05 0.57
N ASN A 93 -4.44 7.79 -0.70
CA ASN A 93 -3.49 6.77 -1.16
C ASN A 93 -2.19 7.52 -1.51
N PRO A 94 -1.20 7.63 -0.60
CA PRO A 94 0.02 8.39 -0.83
C PRO A 94 0.68 8.08 -2.17
N GLY A 95 1.01 9.13 -2.92
CA GLY A 95 1.50 9.03 -4.30
C GLY A 95 0.40 8.77 -5.34
N GLN A 96 -0.89 8.79 -4.98
CA GLN A 96 -2.05 8.72 -5.88
C GLN A 96 -3.20 9.66 -5.46
N GLY A 97 -3.07 10.37 -4.34
CA GLY A 97 -4.16 11.18 -3.79
C GLY A 97 -5.37 10.29 -3.52
N THR A 98 -6.54 10.66 -4.01
CA THR A 98 -7.75 9.86 -3.81
C THR A 98 -7.95 8.76 -4.86
N ALA A 99 -7.05 8.58 -5.83
CA ALA A 99 -7.21 7.52 -6.83
C ALA A 99 -6.95 6.13 -6.22
N GLY A 100 -7.87 5.19 -6.44
CA GLY A 100 -7.74 3.83 -5.92
C GLY A 100 -7.75 3.73 -4.39
N LEU A 101 -8.46 4.64 -3.72
CA LEU A 101 -8.48 4.76 -2.27
C LEU A 101 -9.10 3.53 -1.59
N PHE A 102 -10.19 3.00 -2.14
CA PHE A 102 -10.82 1.79 -1.59
C PHE A 102 -10.01 0.54 -1.89
N TYR A 103 -9.42 0.46 -3.08
CA TYR A 103 -8.44 -0.57 -3.39
C TYR A 103 -7.23 -0.50 -2.43
N TYR A 104 -6.76 0.71 -2.11
CA TYR A 104 -5.71 0.94 -1.14
C TYR A 104 -6.07 0.40 0.24
N TYR A 105 -7.26 0.67 0.78
CA TYR A 105 -7.70 0.13 2.07
C TYR A 105 -7.67 -1.40 2.11
N ASN A 106 -8.11 -2.05 1.03
CA ASN A 106 -8.05 -3.50 0.91
C ASN A 106 -6.59 -4.01 0.84
N ALA A 107 -5.72 -3.33 0.10
CA ALA A 107 -4.29 -3.67 0.04
C ALA A 107 -3.60 -3.50 1.41
N PHE A 108 -3.89 -2.39 2.08
CA PHE A 108 -3.42 -2.04 3.43
C PHE A 108 -3.78 -3.14 4.43
N GLY A 109 -5.07 -3.42 4.62
CA GLY A 109 -5.53 -4.39 5.61
C GLY A 109 -4.94 -5.78 5.36
N LYS A 110 -4.95 -6.21 4.10
CA LYS A 110 -4.38 -7.50 3.68
C LYS A 110 -2.89 -7.64 3.97
N ALA A 111 -2.12 -6.58 3.78
CA ALA A 111 -0.68 -6.62 3.93
C ALA A 111 -0.27 -6.61 5.41
N ILE A 112 -0.92 -5.77 6.21
CA ILE A 112 -0.59 -5.63 7.62
C ILE A 112 -1.05 -6.85 8.41
N GLU A 113 -2.25 -7.38 8.15
CA GLU A 113 -2.72 -8.65 8.72
C GLU A 113 -1.74 -9.79 8.41
N ALA A 114 -1.36 -9.96 7.13
CA ALA A 114 -0.43 -11.00 6.71
C ALA A 114 0.94 -10.89 7.40
N SER A 115 1.38 -9.66 7.73
CA SER A 115 2.65 -9.40 8.41
C SER A 115 2.61 -9.63 9.92
N GLN A 116 1.42 -9.88 10.48
CA GLN A 116 1.20 -10.04 11.93
C GLN A 116 1.76 -8.86 12.73
N LEU A 117 1.62 -7.64 12.19
CA LEU A 117 1.92 -6.43 12.92
C LEU A 117 0.68 -6.02 13.70
N ASP A 118 0.83 -5.88 15.01
CA ASP A 118 -0.25 -5.37 15.85
C ASP A 118 -0.40 -3.86 15.71
N HIS A 119 0.69 -3.16 15.43
CA HIS A 119 0.73 -1.70 15.34
C HIS A 119 1.65 -1.24 14.23
N ILE A 120 1.35 -0.06 13.69
CA ILE A 120 2.26 0.67 12.79
C ILE A 120 2.91 1.80 13.57
N LEU A 121 4.23 1.85 13.54
CA LEU A 121 4.97 3.00 14.06
C LEU A 121 5.04 4.03 12.95
N ALA A 122 4.22 5.07 13.02
CA ALA A 122 4.27 6.20 12.11
C ALA A 122 5.16 7.32 12.69
N ALA A 123 5.36 8.39 11.92
CA ALA A 123 6.20 9.51 12.35
C ALA A 123 5.63 10.29 13.55
N ASP A 124 4.30 10.30 13.70
CA ASP A 124 3.58 11.02 14.75
C ASP A 124 3.32 10.16 15.99
N ALA A 125 2.91 8.91 15.79
CA ALA A 125 2.51 8.03 16.88
C ALA A 125 2.60 6.54 16.50
N LYS A 126 2.38 5.70 17.51
CA LYS A 126 2.10 4.28 17.34
C LYS A 126 0.59 4.11 17.14
N HIS A 127 0.21 3.55 16.00
CA HIS A 127 -1.18 3.43 15.57
C HIS A 127 -1.67 1.98 15.69
N ASP A 128 -2.88 1.80 16.22
CA ASP A 128 -3.65 0.58 16.04
C ASP A 128 -4.37 0.67 14.69
N TRP A 129 -3.72 0.09 13.69
CA TRP A 129 -4.15 0.18 12.31
C TRP A 129 -5.55 -0.39 12.05
N ARG A 130 -6.03 -1.32 12.89
CA ARG A 130 -7.38 -1.89 12.75
C ARG A 130 -8.42 -0.87 13.16
N THR A 131 -8.20 -0.24 14.32
CA THR A 131 -9.05 0.83 14.85
C THR A 131 -9.08 2.00 13.86
N ASP A 132 -7.91 2.46 13.40
CA ASP A 132 -7.83 3.56 12.43
C ASP A 132 -8.60 3.26 11.14
N LEU A 133 -8.45 2.06 10.59
CA LEU A 133 -9.13 1.67 9.36
C LEU A 133 -10.65 1.55 9.53
N VAL A 134 -11.11 1.01 10.66
CA VAL A 134 -12.53 0.94 10.98
C VAL A 134 -13.12 2.35 11.10
N GLU A 135 -12.44 3.24 11.83
CA GLU A 135 -12.89 4.62 12.00
C GLU A 135 -12.92 5.39 10.68
N GLU A 136 -11.89 5.22 9.84
CA GLU A 136 -11.84 5.90 8.54
C GLU A 136 -12.95 5.41 7.60
N LEU A 137 -13.18 4.09 7.53
CA LEU A 137 -14.27 3.55 6.72
C LEU A 137 -15.64 3.97 7.28
N ALA A 138 -15.82 4.02 8.59
CA ALA A 138 -17.07 4.50 9.20
C ALA A 138 -17.36 5.97 8.83
N LYS A 139 -16.36 6.85 8.85
CA LYS A 139 -16.50 8.27 8.44
C LYS A 139 -16.92 8.42 6.98
N ARG A 140 -16.55 7.47 6.12
CA ARG A 140 -16.80 7.51 4.66
C ARG A 140 -18.03 6.72 4.22
N GLN A 141 -18.67 5.99 5.13
CA GLN A 141 -19.86 5.22 4.80
C GLN A 141 -21.01 6.19 4.48
N GLY A 142 -21.66 6.01 3.33
CA GLY A 142 -22.86 6.77 2.99
C GLY A 142 -24.06 6.35 3.83
N ASP A 143 -25.12 7.18 3.84
CA ASP A 143 -26.35 6.92 4.61
C ASP A 143 -27.05 5.60 4.23
N ASP A 144 -26.83 5.10 3.02
CA ASP A 144 -27.35 3.81 2.56
C ASP A 144 -26.40 2.63 2.85
N GLY A 145 -25.38 2.86 3.66
CA GLY A 145 -24.43 1.86 4.14
C GLY A 145 -23.32 1.50 3.17
N ALA A 146 -23.28 2.11 1.98
CA ALA A 146 -22.33 1.79 0.94
C ALA A 146 -21.23 2.86 0.77
N TRP A 147 -20.14 2.48 0.12
CA TRP A 147 -18.98 3.35 -0.12
C TRP A 147 -18.81 3.65 -1.61
N VAL A 148 -18.36 4.86 -1.92
CA VAL A 148 -18.06 5.29 -3.29
C VAL A 148 -16.99 6.39 -3.25
N ASN A 149 -16.13 6.42 -4.25
CA ASN A 149 -15.15 7.50 -4.42
C ASN A 149 -15.68 8.54 -5.42
N SER A 150 -15.46 9.82 -5.13
CA SER A 150 -15.72 10.90 -6.09
C SER A 150 -14.71 10.88 -7.24
N ASN A 151 -13.51 10.36 -6.98
CA ASN A 151 -12.49 10.14 -8.00
C ASN A 151 -12.83 8.88 -8.82
N ARG A 152 -13.01 9.06 -10.13
CA ARG A 152 -13.44 8.00 -11.06
C ARG A 152 -12.30 7.10 -11.53
N GLN A 153 -11.05 7.44 -11.22
CA GLN A 153 -9.90 6.64 -11.64
C GLN A 153 -10.05 5.20 -11.13
N TRP A 154 -9.75 4.24 -12.02
CA TRP A 154 -9.88 2.80 -11.77
C TRP A 154 -11.28 2.36 -11.33
N PHE A 155 -12.31 3.02 -11.86
CA PHE A 155 -13.72 2.71 -11.63
C PHE A 155 -14.20 2.86 -10.19
N GLU A 156 -13.47 3.60 -9.34
CA GLU A 156 -13.90 3.80 -7.95
C GLU A 156 -15.11 4.73 -7.76
N ASN A 157 -15.72 5.21 -8.85
CA ASN A 157 -17.06 5.79 -8.81
C ASN A 157 -18.18 4.73 -8.92
N ASP A 158 -17.84 3.45 -9.08
CA ASP A 158 -18.78 2.33 -8.95
C ASP A 158 -18.94 1.95 -7.48
N LYS A 159 -20.16 2.13 -6.98
CA LYS A 159 -20.52 1.89 -5.59
C LYS A 159 -20.38 0.42 -5.18
N ASN A 160 -20.64 -0.53 -6.09
CA ASN A 160 -20.50 -1.95 -5.81
C ASN A 160 -19.03 -2.32 -5.62
N LEU A 161 -18.16 -1.75 -6.46
CA LEU A 161 -16.72 -1.98 -6.37
C LEU A 161 -16.14 -1.45 -5.05
N CYS A 162 -16.39 -0.19 -4.73
CA CYS A 162 -15.89 0.43 -3.51
C CYS A 162 -16.45 -0.23 -2.25
N THR A 163 -17.74 -0.56 -2.23
CA THR A 163 -18.34 -1.29 -1.11
C THR A 163 -17.71 -2.66 -0.94
N SER A 164 -17.44 -3.39 -2.02
CA SER A 164 -16.75 -4.69 -1.96
C SER A 164 -15.35 -4.55 -1.36
N PHE A 165 -14.57 -3.54 -1.77
CA PHE A 165 -13.25 -3.30 -1.21
C PHE A 165 -13.29 -2.87 0.26
N ALA A 166 -14.23 -2.00 0.65
CA ALA A 166 -14.41 -1.57 2.04
C ALA A 166 -14.73 -2.77 2.95
N LEU A 167 -15.69 -3.61 2.54
CA LEU A 167 -16.06 -4.81 3.30
C LEU A 167 -14.89 -5.80 3.42
N LEU A 168 -14.15 -6.02 2.32
CA LEU A 168 -12.94 -6.86 2.36
C LEU A 168 -11.89 -6.28 3.30
N ALA A 169 -11.64 -4.97 3.25
CA ALA A 169 -10.71 -4.29 4.16
C ALA A 169 -11.10 -4.51 5.64
N LEU A 170 -12.39 -4.33 5.97
CA LEU A 170 -12.92 -4.56 7.32
C LEU A 170 -12.76 -6.01 7.80
N THR A 171 -12.75 -7.00 6.89
CA THR A 171 -12.54 -8.40 7.30
C THR A 171 -11.17 -8.63 7.94
N HIS A 172 -10.17 -7.82 7.58
CA HIS A 172 -8.81 -7.88 8.14
C HIS A 172 -8.69 -7.16 9.49
N CYS A 173 -9.68 -6.35 9.86
CA CYS A 173 -9.72 -5.64 11.14
C CYS A 173 -10.31 -6.48 12.28
N LYS A 174 -10.76 -7.70 12.00
CA LYS A 174 -11.22 -8.60 13.07
C LYS A 174 -10.06 -8.86 14.03
N ALA A 175 -10.35 -8.90 15.32
CA ALA A 175 -9.40 -9.45 16.27
C ALA A 175 -9.05 -10.87 15.80
N ALA A 176 -7.80 -11.30 15.98
CA ALA A 176 -7.49 -12.71 15.82
C ALA A 176 -8.45 -13.45 16.76
N ASP A 177 -9.38 -14.23 16.19
CA ASP A 177 -10.33 -14.98 16.97
C ASP A 177 -9.54 -15.73 18.06
N GLU A 178 -9.97 -15.61 19.32
CA GLU A 178 -9.58 -16.61 20.31
C GLU A 178 -9.87 -17.98 19.68
N PRO A 179 -8.92 -18.94 19.72
CA PRO A 179 -9.16 -20.24 19.11
C PRO A 179 -10.48 -20.78 19.66
N SER A 180 -11.42 -21.10 18.76
CA SER A 180 -12.73 -21.61 19.14
C SER A 180 -12.54 -22.67 20.22
N ALA A 181 -13.13 -22.46 21.39
CA ALA A 181 -13.05 -23.39 22.48
C ALA A 181 -13.68 -24.73 22.06
N LYS A 182 -12.80 -25.65 21.64
CA LYS A 182 -12.97 -27.09 21.36
C LYS A 182 -13.95 -27.51 20.27
#